data_AF-A0A7Y5LDQ4-F1
#
_entry.id   AF-A0A7Y5LDQ4-F1
#
_cell.length_a   1.000
_cell.length_b   1.000
_cell.length_c   1.000
_cell.angle_alpha   90.00
_cell.angle_beta   90.00
_cell.angle_gamma   90.00
#
_symmetry.space_group_name_H-M   'P 1'
#
loop_
_entity.id
_entity.type
_entity.pdbx_description
1 polymer ?
#
loop_
_entity_poly.entity_id
_entity_poly.type
_entity_poly.pdbx_seq_one_letter_code
_entity_poly.pdbx_strand_id
1 'polypeptide(L)'
;MNKALNIHWMFLLPLLLLSCDDGVDVKFDTHEFKKKKEQWQNKEITNYSFEYQSTGLGIETYHIKVANNKITTADYVYDGQTIPVTEGVKTINGLFDEIENDYRDPYYSKGFYLTEIIVEYDDVYGYPKFVKHVYKGSDLGVTDGNYSWRINTFAPSND
;
A
#
# COMPACT_ATOMS: atom_id res chain seq x y z
N MET A 1 -33.58 -0.50 62.98
CA MET A 1 -33.82 0.80 62.33
C MET A 1 -32.53 1.59 62.34
N ASN A 2 -31.96 1.82 61.15
CA ASN A 2 -31.27 3.03 60.69
C ASN A 2 -30.34 2.62 59.53
N LYS A 3 -30.87 2.82 58.32
CA LYS A 3 -30.15 2.70 57.05
C LYS A 3 -29.49 4.04 56.78
N ALA A 4 -28.17 4.08 56.69
CA ALA A 4 -27.42 5.07 55.92
C ALA A 4 -25.97 4.63 55.84
N LEU A 5 -25.52 4.12 54.69
CA LEU A 5 -24.13 4.27 54.31
C LEU A 5 -24.00 4.43 52.79
N ASN A 6 -23.28 5.49 52.46
CA ASN A 6 -23.15 6.14 51.16
C ASN A 6 -22.65 5.23 50.03
N ILE A 7 -23.36 5.32 48.91
CA ILE A 7 -22.88 5.16 47.54
C ILE A 7 -21.62 6.01 47.36
N HIS A 8 -20.44 5.44 47.10
CA HIS A 8 -19.25 6.18 46.61
C HIS A 8 -18.20 5.23 45.99
N TRP A 9 -18.61 4.33 45.09
CA TRP A 9 -17.70 3.52 44.27
C TRP A 9 -18.09 3.53 42.78
N MET A 10 -18.44 4.71 42.26
CA MET A 10 -18.76 4.91 40.85
C MET A 10 -17.96 6.08 40.26
N PHE A 11 -16.65 6.09 40.52
CA PHE A 11 -15.68 6.98 39.87
C PHE A 11 -14.35 6.26 39.72
N LEU A 12 -14.37 5.05 39.15
CA LEU A 12 -13.18 4.42 38.59
C LEU A 12 -13.20 4.64 37.09
N LEU A 13 -12.60 5.76 36.71
CA LEU A 13 -11.87 5.98 35.47
C LEU A 13 -12.63 5.77 34.14
N PRO A 14 -13.40 6.76 33.66
CA PRO A 14 -13.49 7.04 32.24
C PRO A 14 -12.30 7.95 31.84
N LEU A 15 -11.07 7.50 32.11
CA LEU A 15 -9.88 7.96 31.40
C LEU A 15 -9.56 6.88 30.36
N LEU A 16 -10.53 6.57 29.51
CA LEU A 16 -10.22 6.05 28.19
C LEU A 16 -9.55 7.20 27.46
N LEU A 17 -8.22 7.17 27.58
CA LEU A 17 -7.21 7.80 26.75
C LEU A 17 -7.78 8.12 25.37
N LEU A 18 -8.33 9.33 25.22
CA LEU A 18 -8.27 10.06 23.97
C LEU A 18 -6.79 10.42 23.80
N SER A 19 -5.96 9.44 23.44
CA SER A 19 -4.75 9.75 22.70
C SER A 19 -5.24 10.37 21.40
N CYS A 20 -5.32 11.69 21.41
CA CYS A 20 -5.37 12.49 20.20
C CYS A 20 -4.03 12.22 19.52
N ASP A 21 -3.99 11.13 18.76
CA ASP A 21 -2.97 10.93 17.76
C ASP A 21 -3.19 12.09 16.80
N ASP A 22 -2.27 13.05 16.76
CA ASP A 22 -2.25 14.09 15.73
C ASP A 22 -1.93 13.37 14.42
N GLY A 23 -2.93 12.66 13.91
CA GLY A 23 -2.84 11.79 12.76
C GLY A 23 -2.45 12.62 11.56
N VAL A 24 -1.47 12.12 10.81
CA VAL A 24 -1.15 12.69 9.51
C VAL A 24 -2.34 12.45 8.59
N ASP A 25 -2.95 13.53 8.09
CA ASP A 25 -4.03 13.44 7.13
C ASP A 25 -3.45 13.08 5.74
N VAL A 26 -3.61 11.82 5.35
CA VAL A 26 -3.18 11.31 4.05
C VAL A 26 -4.31 11.43 3.04
N LYS A 27 -4.08 12.18 1.96
CA LYS A 27 -5.02 12.24 0.84
C LYS A 27 -5.02 10.90 0.10
N PHE A 28 -6.14 10.18 0.19
CA PHE A 28 -6.30 8.91 -0.49
C PHE A 28 -7.79 8.60 -0.73
N ASP A 29 -8.16 8.24 -1.97
CA ASP A 29 -9.53 7.86 -2.30
C ASP A 29 -9.81 6.41 -1.86
N THR A 30 -10.17 6.26 -0.59
CA THR A 30 -10.50 4.97 0.00
C THR A 30 -11.77 4.33 -0.59
N HIS A 31 -12.67 5.11 -1.19
CA HIS A 31 -13.89 4.56 -1.81
C HIS A 31 -13.53 3.87 -3.11
N GLU A 32 -12.84 4.57 -4.02
CA GLU A 32 -12.42 3.99 -5.30
C GLU A 32 -11.45 2.82 -5.09
N PHE A 33 -10.53 2.91 -4.11
CA PHE A 33 -9.66 1.80 -3.73
C PHE A 33 -10.44 0.53 -3.37
N LYS A 34 -11.43 0.62 -2.48
CA LYS A 34 -12.23 -0.54 -2.06
C LYS A 34 -12.99 -1.15 -3.24
N LYS A 35 -13.64 -0.30 -4.04
CA LYS A 35 -14.38 -0.72 -5.23
C LYS A 35 -13.48 -1.45 -6.24
N LYS A 36 -12.25 -0.96 -6.43
CA LYS A 36 -11.27 -1.55 -7.36
C LYS A 36 -10.65 -2.84 -6.81
N LYS A 37 -10.37 -2.91 -5.50
CA LYS A 37 -9.98 -4.16 -4.81
C LYS A 37 -11.05 -5.24 -4.97
N GLU A 38 -12.32 -4.90 -4.78
CA GLU A 38 -13.45 -5.81 -4.99
C GLU A 38 -13.59 -6.21 -6.47
N GLN A 39 -13.47 -5.27 -7.40
CA GLN A 39 -13.49 -5.57 -8.85
C GLN A 39 -12.42 -6.61 -9.21
N TRP A 40 -11.18 -6.44 -8.73
CA TRP A 40 -10.09 -7.39 -8.96
C TRP A 40 -10.39 -8.77 -8.35
N GLN A 41 -10.83 -8.81 -7.09
CA GLN A 41 -11.14 -10.06 -6.40
C GLN A 41 -12.24 -10.86 -7.10
N ASN A 42 -13.28 -10.17 -7.62
CA ASN A 42 -14.38 -10.78 -8.34
C ASN A 42 -14.00 -11.34 -9.72
N LYS A 43 -12.81 -11.03 -10.26
CA LYS A 43 -12.32 -11.65 -11.50
C LYS A 43 -11.80 -13.06 -11.31
N GLU A 44 -11.51 -13.46 -10.07
CA GLU A 44 -10.97 -14.79 -9.73
C GLU A 44 -9.70 -15.15 -10.53
N ILE A 45 -8.91 -14.14 -10.94
CA ILE A 45 -7.66 -14.34 -11.69
C ILE A 45 -6.57 -14.77 -10.71
N THR A 46 -6.12 -16.01 -10.81
CA THR A 46 -5.09 -16.59 -9.92
C THR A 46 -3.74 -16.82 -10.60
N ASN A 47 -3.73 -16.86 -11.94
CA ASN A 47 -2.54 -17.00 -12.77
C ASN A 47 -2.42 -15.80 -13.71
N TYR A 48 -1.27 -15.15 -13.71
CA TYR A 48 -1.02 -13.98 -14.55
C TYR A 48 0.47 -13.64 -14.60
N SER A 49 0.84 -12.79 -15.54
CA SER A 49 2.15 -12.15 -15.56
C SER A 49 1.99 -10.65 -15.74
N PHE A 50 2.96 -9.90 -15.22
CA PHE A 50 2.99 -8.46 -15.41
C PHE A 50 4.43 -7.94 -15.38
N GLU A 51 4.63 -6.85 -16.11
CA GLU A 51 5.84 -6.04 -16.01
C GLU A 51 5.51 -4.78 -15.23
N TYR A 52 6.34 -4.44 -14.25
CA TYR A 52 6.26 -3.13 -13.62
C TYR A 52 7.60 -2.40 -13.61
N GLN A 53 7.51 -1.07 -13.66
CA GLN A 53 8.64 -0.17 -13.60
C GLN A 53 8.56 0.63 -12.30
N SER A 54 9.63 0.65 -11.51
CA SER A 54 9.79 1.51 -10.35
C SER A 54 10.66 2.70 -10.71
N THR A 55 10.25 3.90 -10.29
CA THR A 55 11.02 5.15 -10.43
C THR A 55 11.25 5.71 -9.04
N GLY A 56 12.46 5.52 -8.51
CA GLY A 56 12.91 6.08 -7.25
C GLY A 56 14.32 6.63 -7.42
N LEU A 57 15.31 5.89 -6.93
CA LEU A 57 16.73 6.20 -7.13
C LEU A 57 17.26 5.80 -8.52
N GLY A 58 16.46 5.05 -9.27
CA GLY A 58 16.72 4.61 -10.63
C GLY A 58 15.42 4.13 -11.27
N ILE A 59 15.51 3.80 -12.56
CA ILE A 59 14.45 3.09 -13.27
C ILE A 59 14.77 1.60 -13.19
N GLU A 60 13.90 0.84 -12.54
CA GLU A 60 14.02 -0.61 -12.41
C GLU A 60 12.80 -1.26 -13.07
N THR A 61 13.03 -2.19 -13.99
CA THR A 61 11.96 -2.95 -14.65
C THR A 61 11.97 -4.37 -14.13
N TYR A 62 10.80 -4.82 -13.67
CA TYR A 62 10.59 -6.15 -13.12
C TYR A 62 9.59 -6.93 -13.98
N HIS A 63 9.87 -8.21 -14.19
CA HIS A 63 8.96 -9.17 -14.82
C HIS A 63 8.52 -10.19 -13.77
N ILE A 64 7.22 -10.23 -13.49
CA ILE A 64 6.64 -11.08 -12.46
C ILE A 64 5.70 -12.09 -13.11
N LYS A 65 5.83 -13.36 -12.72
CA LYS A 65 4.86 -14.42 -13.01
C LYS A 65 4.25 -14.90 -11.72
N VAL A 66 2.94 -15.06 -11.74
CA VAL A 66 2.12 -15.52 -10.62
C VAL A 66 1.34 -16.75 -11.07
N ALA A 67 1.41 -17.81 -10.28
CA ALA A 67 0.57 -18.98 -10.44
C ALA A 67 -0.08 -19.36 -9.10
N ASN A 68 -1.37 -19.65 -9.12
CA ASN A 68 -2.16 -19.95 -7.91
C ASN A 68 -1.94 -18.91 -6.80
N ASN A 69 -1.97 -17.62 -7.16
CA ASN A 69 -1.72 -16.47 -6.26
C ASN A 69 -0.32 -16.43 -5.61
N LYS A 70 0.65 -17.19 -6.13
CA LYS A 70 2.04 -17.19 -5.65
C LYS A 70 2.98 -16.75 -6.75
N ILE A 71 3.94 -15.90 -6.41
CA ILE A 71 5.02 -15.53 -7.35
C ILE A 71 5.84 -16.79 -7.64
N THR A 72 5.92 -17.16 -8.91
CA THR A 72 6.72 -18.30 -9.40
C THR A 72 8.01 -17.87 -10.04
N THR A 73 8.02 -16.66 -10.62
CA THR A 73 9.20 -16.05 -11.22
C THR A 73 9.15 -14.56 -10.98
N ALA A 74 10.29 -13.99 -10.63
CA ALA A 74 10.46 -12.55 -10.50
C ALA A 74 11.89 -12.23 -10.92
N ASP A 75 12.01 -11.42 -11.96
CA ASP A 75 13.29 -11.01 -12.51
C ASP A 75 13.32 -9.49 -12.63
N TYR A 76 14.47 -8.87 -12.40
CA TYR A 76 14.70 -7.48 -12.76
C TYR A 76 15.69 -7.39 -13.92
N VAL A 77 15.48 -6.42 -14.80
CA VAL A 77 16.39 -6.16 -15.93
C VAL A 77 17.22 -4.92 -15.64
N TYR A 78 18.54 -5.11 -15.58
CA TYR A 78 19.51 -4.02 -15.40
C TYR A 78 20.65 -4.19 -16.39
N ASP A 79 20.89 -3.16 -17.20
CA ASP A 79 21.94 -3.14 -18.22
C ASP A 79 21.91 -4.36 -19.18
N GLY A 80 20.70 -4.76 -19.59
CA GLY A 80 20.47 -5.91 -20.46
C GLY A 80 20.66 -7.28 -19.81
N GLN A 81 20.98 -7.33 -18.51
CA GLN A 81 21.05 -8.58 -17.74
C GLN A 81 19.75 -8.81 -16.97
N THR A 82 19.26 -10.05 -17.04
CA THR A 82 18.12 -10.52 -16.24
C THR A 82 18.64 -11.13 -14.96
N ILE A 83 18.22 -10.59 -13.82
CA ILE A 83 18.68 -11.00 -12.50
C ILE A 83 17.46 -11.44 -11.68
N PRO A 84 17.45 -12.69 -11.16
CA PRO A 84 16.34 -13.18 -10.36
C PRO A 84 16.26 -12.43 -9.03
N VAL A 85 15.04 -12.10 -8.60
CA VAL A 85 14.76 -11.37 -7.36
C VAL A 85 13.73 -12.14 -6.54
N THR A 86 14.02 -12.28 -5.25
CA THR A 86 13.14 -12.97 -4.31
C THR A 86 12.52 -12.04 -3.26
N GLU A 87 13.07 -10.84 -3.11
CA GLU A 87 12.65 -9.85 -2.12
C GLU A 87 12.01 -8.63 -2.79
N GLY A 88 11.12 -7.94 -2.07
CA GLY A 88 10.49 -6.68 -2.51
C GLY A 88 9.36 -6.82 -3.54
N VAL A 89 9.31 -7.92 -4.28
CA VAL A 89 8.28 -8.20 -5.30
C VAL A 89 6.96 -8.69 -4.70
N LYS A 90 5.83 -8.31 -5.32
CA LYS A 90 4.49 -8.57 -4.79
C LYS A 90 3.54 -9.04 -5.88
N THR A 91 2.51 -9.78 -5.49
CA THR A 91 1.35 -10.05 -6.36
C THR A 91 0.45 -8.81 -6.40
N ILE A 92 -0.56 -8.76 -7.29
CA ILE A 92 -1.56 -7.68 -7.28
C ILE A 92 -2.27 -7.59 -5.91
N ASN A 93 -2.57 -8.71 -5.27
CA ASN A 93 -3.13 -8.70 -3.90
C ASN A 93 -2.13 -8.09 -2.90
N GLY A 94 -0.86 -8.47 -2.99
CA GLY A 94 0.19 -7.88 -2.15
C GLY A 94 0.37 -6.37 -2.39
N LEU A 95 0.12 -5.86 -3.60
CA LEU A 95 0.13 -4.43 -3.90
C LEU A 95 -1.06 -3.71 -3.27
N PHE A 96 -2.25 -4.30 -3.30
CA PHE A 96 -3.39 -3.77 -2.54
C PHE A 96 -3.10 -3.71 -1.03
N ASP A 97 -2.46 -4.74 -0.48
CA ASP A 97 -2.15 -4.79 0.95
C ASP A 97 -1.05 -3.79 1.33
N GLU A 98 -0.06 -3.56 0.48
CA GLU A 98 0.94 -2.50 0.65
C GLU A 98 0.28 -1.11 0.72
N ILE A 99 -0.53 -0.76 -0.28
CA ILE A 99 -1.24 0.53 -0.33
C ILE A 99 -2.11 0.74 0.92
N GLU A 100 -2.80 -0.32 1.36
CA GLU A 100 -3.63 -0.26 2.57
C GLU A 100 -2.78 -0.08 3.84
N ASN A 101 -1.61 -0.69 3.92
CA ASN A 101 -0.69 -0.53 5.04
C ASN A 101 -0.06 0.86 5.06
N ASP A 102 0.39 1.37 3.91
CA ASP A 102 0.98 2.72 3.78
C ASP A 102 -0.03 3.81 4.18
N TYR A 103 -1.31 3.60 3.88
CA TYR A 103 -2.38 4.48 4.34
C TYR A 103 -2.61 4.39 5.87
N ARG A 104 -2.47 3.20 6.46
CA ARG A 104 -2.70 2.98 7.90
C ARG A 104 -1.52 3.42 8.77
N ASP A 105 -0.31 3.32 8.26
CA ASP A 105 0.93 3.71 8.94
C ASP A 105 1.73 4.69 8.06
N PRO A 106 1.36 5.99 8.06
CA PRO A 106 1.94 6.97 7.16
C PRO A 106 3.35 7.43 7.55
N TYR A 107 3.91 6.92 8.66
CA TYR A 107 5.20 7.34 9.18
C TYR A 107 6.32 6.45 8.65
N TYR A 108 7.05 6.95 7.64
CA TYR A 108 8.14 6.20 7.02
C TYR A 108 9.44 6.22 7.84
N SER A 109 9.82 7.39 8.38
CA SER A 109 11.01 7.54 9.23
C SER A 109 10.97 8.86 10.01
N LYS A 110 11.85 9.04 11.01
CA LYS A 110 11.89 10.28 11.82
C LYS A 110 12.08 11.51 10.92
N GLY A 111 11.01 12.28 10.75
CA GLY A 111 11.01 13.51 9.97
C GLY A 111 10.42 13.39 8.56
N PHE A 112 10.03 12.19 8.11
CA PHE A 112 9.33 11.98 6.84
C PHE A 112 8.00 11.24 7.05
N TYR A 113 6.92 11.82 6.53
CA TYR A 113 5.60 11.21 6.57
C TYR A 113 4.91 11.32 5.21
N LEU A 114 4.07 10.32 4.92
CA LEU A 114 3.24 10.24 3.73
C LEU A 114 2.11 11.28 3.82
N THR A 115 1.83 11.97 2.74
CA THR A 115 0.78 13.02 2.69
C THR A 115 -0.28 12.73 1.64
N GLU A 116 0.04 11.93 0.63
CA GLU A 116 -0.88 11.58 -0.44
C GLU A 116 -0.47 10.26 -1.09
N ILE A 117 -1.47 9.44 -1.41
CA ILE A 117 -1.33 8.23 -2.20
C ILE A 117 -2.19 8.41 -3.45
N ILE A 118 -1.54 8.46 -4.62
CA ILE A 118 -2.21 8.57 -5.90
C ILE A 118 -2.19 7.19 -6.55
N VAL A 119 -3.36 6.65 -6.86
CA VAL A 119 -3.50 5.36 -7.53
C VAL A 119 -4.31 5.51 -8.80
N GLU A 120 -3.75 5.06 -9.92
CA GLU A 120 -4.53 4.83 -11.14
C GLU A 120 -4.82 3.33 -11.24
N TYR A 121 -6.05 2.99 -11.63
CA TYR A 121 -6.45 1.59 -11.78
C TYR A 121 -6.60 1.22 -13.25
N ASP A 122 -6.46 -0.07 -13.52
CA ASP A 122 -6.94 -0.65 -14.76
C ASP A 122 -8.48 -0.67 -14.79
N ASP A 123 -9.06 -0.33 -15.93
CA ASP A 123 -10.52 -0.21 -16.05
C ASP A 123 -11.20 -1.56 -16.25
N VAL A 124 -10.48 -2.54 -16.81
CA VAL A 124 -11.02 -3.87 -17.14
C VAL A 124 -10.94 -4.80 -15.93
N TYR A 125 -9.77 -4.86 -15.32
CA TYR A 125 -9.42 -5.81 -14.27
C TYR A 125 -9.42 -5.19 -12.87
N GLY A 126 -9.33 -3.86 -12.75
CA GLY A 126 -9.41 -3.17 -11.46
C GLY A 126 -8.13 -3.18 -10.63
N TYR A 127 -7.02 -3.75 -11.11
CA TYR A 127 -5.75 -3.72 -10.39
C TYR A 127 -5.12 -2.32 -10.39
N PRO A 128 -4.26 -1.97 -9.42
CA PRO A 128 -3.52 -0.71 -9.42
C PRO A 128 -2.47 -0.74 -10.53
N LYS A 129 -2.64 0.06 -11.58
CA LYS A 129 -1.69 0.14 -12.72
C LYS A 129 -0.60 1.19 -12.49
N PHE A 130 -0.83 2.13 -11.58
CA PHE A 130 0.15 3.13 -11.18
C PHE A 130 -0.09 3.51 -9.73
N VAL A 131 0.99 3.65 -8.96
CA VAL A 131 0.96 4.18 -7.60
C VAL A 131 2.06 5.21 -7.45
N LYS A 132 1.74 6.33 -6.80
CA LYS A 132 2.70 7.36 -6.42
C LYS A 132 2.47 7.77 -4.97
N HIS A 133 3.56 7.73 -4.21
CA HIS A 133 3.60 8.20 -2.82
C HIS A 133 4.21 9.60 -2.75
N VAL A 134 3.53 10.53 -2.06
CA VAL A 134 4.02 11.89 -1.85
C VAL A 134 4.36 12.08 -0.37
N TYR A 135 5.63 12.30 -0.09
CA TYR A 135 6.13 12.48 1.28
C TYR A 135 6.47 13.94 1.58
N LYS A 136 6.39 14.31 2.86
CA LYS A 136 6.86 15.59 3.40
C LYS A 136 7.96 15.35 4.42
N GLY A 137 9.07 16.10 4.28
CA GLY A 137 10.27 16.04 5.13
C GLY A 137 10.55 17.34 5.90
N SER A 138 11.41 17.31 6.93
CA SER A 138 11.84 18.52 7.67
C SER A 138 12.78 19.42 6.86
N ASP A 139 12.69 20.74 7.05
CA ASP A 139 13.23 21.94 6.36
C ASP A 139 14.66 21.99 5.74
N LEU A 140 15.39 20.87 5.61
CA LEU A 140 16.58 20.80 4.78
C LEU A 140 16.17 20.34 3.38
N GLY A 141 15.87 21.32 2.52
CA GLY A 141 15.34 21.10 1.18
C GLY A 141 16.12 20.06 0.39
N VAL A 142 15.56 18.85 0.26
CA VAL A 142 15.98 17.84 -0.70
C VAL A 142 14.75 17.07 -1.18
N THR A 143 14.38 17.43 -2.41
CA THR A 143 13.90 16.61 -3.53
C THR A 143 13.03 15.39 -3.23
N ASP A 144 11.77 15.49 -3.65
CA ASP A 144 11.16 14.54 -4.57
C ASP A 144 11.44 13.06 -4.26
N GLY A 145 11.06 12.61 -3.06
CA GLY A 145 10.96 11.18 -2.72
C GLY A 145 9.74 10.52 -3.37
N ASN A 146 9.33 10.95 -4.57
CA ASN A 146 8.22 10.35 -5.29
C ASN A 146 8.64 8.97 -5.79
N TYR A 147 8.45 7.96 -4.94
CA TYR A 147 8.49 6.58 -5.38
C TYR A 147 7.19 6.33 -6.13
N SER A 148 7.33 6.12 -7.43
CA SER A 148 6.22 5.71 -8.27
C SER A 148 6.52 4.37 -8.89
N TRP A 149 5.52 3.52 -9.00
CA TRP A 149 5.63 2.32 -9.81
C TRP A 149 4.45 2.22 -10.76
N ARG A 150 4.68 1.60 -11.93
CA ARG A 150 3.70 1.46 -13.00
C ARG A 150 3.74 0.06 -13.56
N ILE A 151 2.59 -0.58 -13.70
CA ILE A 151 2.45 -1.81 -14.49
C ILE A 151 2.31 -1.42 -15.96
N ASN A 152 3.30 -1.83 -16.76
CA ASN A 152 3.36 -1.55 -18.20
C ASN A 152 2.61 -2.61 -19.01
N THR A 153 2.70 -3.87 -18.57
CA THR A 153 2.04 -4.99 -19.23
C THR A 153 1.37 -5.88 -18.20
N PHE A 154 0.21 -6.43 -18.55
CA PHE A 154 -0.53 -7.40 -17.74
C PHE A 154 -1.15 -8.43 -18.67
N ALA A 155 -0.98 -9.70 -18.34
CA ALA A 155 -1.54 -10.81 -19.10
C ALA A 155 -2.06 -11.88 -18.14
N PRO A 156 -3.39 -12.08 -18.03
CA PRO A 156 -3.94 -13.24 -17.33
C PRO A 156 -3.61 -14.53 -18.10
N SER A 157 -3.39 -15.63 -17.39
CA SER A 157 -3.20 -16.95 -18.01
C SER A 157 -4.21 -17.96 -17.47
N ASN A 158 -4.55 -18.96 -18.30
CA ASN A 158 -5.48 -20.04 -17.95
C ASN A 158 -4.75 -21.32 -17.52
N ASP A 159 -3.48 -21.19 -17.09
CA ASP A 159 -2.61 -22.34 -16.78
C ASP A 159 -3.17 -23.22 -15.66
#